data_AF-A0A4C1V755-F1
#
_entry.id   AF-A0A4C1V755-F1
#
_cell.length_a   1.000
_cell.length_b   1.000
_cell.length_c   1.000
_cell.angle_alpha   90.00
_cell.angle_beta   90.00
_cell.angle_gamma   90.00
#
_symmetry.space_group_name_H-M   'P 1'
#
loop_
_entity.id
_entity.type
_entity.pdbx_description
1 polymer ?
#
loop_
_entity_poly.entity_id
_entity_poly.type
_entity_poly.pdbx_seq_one_letter_code
_entity_poly.pdbx_strand_id
1 'polypeptide(L)'
;MMSKLNPALVDLIKLILFWKKQIKISILAPTTLLKSLELTTKQFSYELYERNQMNRILIWYSLLKRNKTEPFLKRLITGDEKWITYDKNKRNRSCSKSKQAVQIVTKSGLTRNKLMLYVS
;
A
#
# COMPACT_ATOMS: atom_id res chain seq x y z
N MET A 1 25.23 35.72 -41.17
CA MET A 1 25.11 34.41 -41.85
C MET A 1 24.98 33.34 -40.78
N MET A 2 23.83 32.68 -40.67
CA MET A 2 23.66 31.58 -39.71
C MET A 2 24.36 30.33 -40.26
N SER A 3 25.41 29.88 -39.58
CA SER A 3 26.11 28.64 -39.92
C SER A 3 25.16 27.46 -39.74
N LYS A 4 24.93 26.71 -40.82
CA LYS A 4 24.12 25.49 -40.78
C LYS A 4 24.85 24.47 -39.91
N LEU A 5 24.20 24.01 -38.84
CA LEU A 5 24.73 22.94 -38.01
C LEU A 5 24.98 21.70 -38.87
N ASN A 6 26.14 21.05 -38.72
CA ASN A 6 26.47 19.84 -39.46
C ASN A 6 25.40 18.76 -39.17
N PRO A 7 24.77 18.17 -40.20
CA PRO A 7 23.72 17.16 -40.03
C PRO A 7 24.16 15.97 -39.17
N ALA A 8 25.44 15.58 -39.24
CA ALA A 8 25.99 14.51 -38.41
C ALA A 8 25.96 14.84 -36.90
N LEU A 9 26.16 16.11 -36.53
CA LEU A 9 26.07 16.55 -35.13
C LEU A 9 24.62 16.53 -34.63
N VAL A 10 23.67 16.89 -35.50
CA VAL A 10 22.25 16.84 -35.18
C VAL A 10 21.81 15.41 -34.92
N ASP A 11 22.28 14.45 -35.72
CA ASP A 11 21.93 13.04 -35.55
C ASP A 11 22.61 12.41 -34.32
N LEU A 12 23.84 12.81 -34.00
CA LEU A 12 24.52 12.41 -32.77
C LEU A 12 23.77 12.92 -31.52
N ILE A 13 23.27 14.16 -31.55
CA ILE A 13 22.44 14.73 -30.46
C ILE A 13 21.13 13.95 -30.32
N LYS A 14 20.45 13.60 -31.42
CA LYS A 14 19.24 12.78 -31.37
C LYS A 14 19.51 11.41 -30.77
N LEU A 15 20.64 10.78 -31.11
CA LEU A 15 21.05 9.50 -30.56
C LEU A 15 21.30 9.60 -29.05
N ILE A 16 22.00 10.65 -28.59
CA ILE A 16 22.23 10.89 -27.16
C ILE A 16 20.91 11.11 -26.42
N LEU A 17 20.00 11.90 -26.97
CA LEU A 17 18.69 12.14 -26.37
C LEU A 17 17.84 10.86 -26.32
N PHE A 18 17.93 10.02 -27.36
CA PHE A 18 17.28 8.73 -27.42
C PHE A 18 17.81 7.80 -26.32
N TRP A 19 19.12 7.66 -26.18
CA TRP A 19 19.72 6.84 -25.12
C TRP A 19 19.43 7.40 -23.71
N LYS A 20 19.45 8.73 -23.53
CA LYS A 20 19.05 9.36 -22.27
C LYS A 20 17.58 9.08 -21.93
N LYS A 21 16.69 9.11 -22.92
CA LYS A 21 15.28 8.76 -22.75
C LYS A 21 15.13 7.28 -22.38
N GLN A 22 15.86 6.39 -23.06
CA GLN A 22 15.78 4.96 -22.83
C GLN A 22 16.33 4.55 -21.46
N ILE A 23 17.44 5.15 -21.01
CA ILE A 23 18.00 4.98 -19.67
C ILE A 23 17.03 5.51 -18.60
N LYS A 24 16.38 6.66 -18.84
CA LYS A 24 15.40 7.20 -17.90
C LYS A 24 14.18 6.28 -17.76
N ILE A 25 13.69 5.70 -18.86
CA ILE A 25 12.57 4.74 -18.81
C ILE A 25 12.98 3.47 -18.08
N SER A 26 14.16 2.91 -18.36
CA SER A 26 14.64 1.68 -17.73
C SER A 26 14.91 1.82 -16.23
N ILE A 27 15.21 3.03 -15.73
CA ILE A 27 15.40 3.29 -14.29
C ILE A 27 14.08 3.73 -13.62
N LEU A 28 13.29 4.58 -14.27
CA LEU A 28 12.07 5.14 -13.69
C LEU A 28 10.94 4.10 -13.60
N ALA A 29 10.81 3.20 -14.59
CA ALA A 29 9.78 2.17 -14.59
C ALA A 29 9.93 1.15 -13.44
N PRO A 30 11.11 0.56 -13.16
CA PRO A 30 11.26 -0.35 -12.03
C PRO A 30 11.16 0.37 -10.68
N THR A 31 11.59 1.62 -10.55
CA THR A 31 11.45 2.35 -9.28
C THR A 31 10.01 2.73 -8.94
N THR A 32 9.18 3.05 -9.94
CA THR A 32 7.74 3.23 -9.71
C THR A 32 7.05 1.91 -9.40
N LEU A 33 7.44 0.81 -10.06
CA LEU A 33 6.92 -0.52 -9.76
C LEU A 33 7.34 -1.01 -8.37
N LEU A 34 8.61 -0.90 -7.99
CA LEU A 34 9.11 -1.22 -6.64
C LEU A 34 8.38 -0.43 -5.58
N LYS A 35 8.18 0.88 -5.78
CA LYS A 35 7.44 1.73 -4.84
C LYS A 35 5.96 1.33 -4.73
N SER A 36 5.34 0.87 -5.81
CA SER A 36 3.97 0.34 -5.79
C SER A 36 3.89 -1.02 -5.07
N LEU A 37 4.89 -1.89 -5.27
CA LEU A 37 5.01 -3.18 -4.60
C LEU A 37 5.23 -2.99 -3.09
N GLU A 38 6.13 -2.08 -2.70
CA GLU A 38 6.40 -1.68 -1.32
C GLU A 38 5.17 -1.06 -0.62
N LEU A 39 4.34 -0.32 -1.35
CA LEU A 39 3.09 0.22 -0.80
C LEU A 39 2.06 -0.88 -0.55
N THR A 40 2.03 -1.92 -1.38
CA THR A 40 1.14 -3.07 -1.18
C THR A 40 1.61 -4.03 -0.08
N THR A 41 2.92 -4.08 0.23
CA THR A 41 3.45 -4.93 1.32
C THR A 41 3.41 -4.26 2.69
N LYS A 42 3.28 -2.92 2.75
CA LYS A 42 3.38 -2.16 4.01
C LYS A 42 2.17 -2.27 4.95
N GLN A 43 1.15 -3.06 4.65
CA GLN A 43 0.00 -3.18 5.55
C GLN A 43 -0.67 -4.54 5.56
N PHE A 44 0.15 -5.60 5.67
CA PHE A 44 -0.35 -6.88 6.15
C PHE A 44 0.70 -7.53 7.06
N SER A 45 0.65 -7.20 8.34
CA SER A 45 1.44 -7.90 9.36
C SER A 45 0.78 -9.23 9.68
N TYR A 46 1.13 -10.27 8.93
CA TYR A 46 1.61 -11.49 9.55
C TYR A 46 2.71 -12.06 8.61
N GLU A 47 3.86 -12.43 9.15
CA GLU A 47 4.76 -13.41 8.51
C GLU A 47 4.24 -14.81 8.83
N LEU A 48 3.46 -15.43 7.94
CA LEU A 48 3.06 -16.85 8.06
C LEU A 48 3.27 -17.44 6.68
N TYR A 49 4.56 -17.58 6.46
CA TYR A 49 5.26 -18.54 5.64
C TYR A 49 4.40 -19.78 5.30
N GLU A 50 4.04 -19.90 4.01
CA GLU A 50 3.48 -21.01 3.21
C GLU A 50 2.45 -21.97 3.87
N ARG A 51 2.75 -22.59 5.01
CA ARG A 51 1.88 -23.56 5.70
C ARG A 51 0.53 -22.97 6.10
N ASN A 52 0.51 -21.71 6.52
CA ASN A 52 -0.74 -21.04 6.91
C ASN A 52 -1.56 -20.55 5.71
N GLN A 53 -0.95 -20.41 4.53
CA GLN A 53 -1.69 -20.07 3.31
C GLN A 53 -2.48 -21.27 2.80
N MET A 54 -1.86 -22.45 2.74
CA MET A 54 -2.55 -23.67 2.31
C MET A 54 -3.75 -23.99 3.23
N ASN A 55 -3.56 -23.90 4.55
CA ASN A 55 -4.65 -24.13 5.51
C ASN A 55 -5.82 -23.16 5.30
N ARG A 56 -5.54 -21.87 5.05
CA ARG A 56 -6.58 -20.87 4.77
C ARG A 56 -7.34 -21.17 3.49
N ILE A 57 -6.63 -21.57 2.43
CA ILE A 57 -7.25 -21.93 1.13
C ILE A 57 -8.13 -23.17 1.28
N LEU A 58 -7.66 -24.21 1.98
CA LEU A 58 -8.42 -25.45 2.20
C LEU A 58 -9.69 -25.19 3.02
N ILE A 59 -9.59 -24.42 4.11
CA ILE A 59 -10.75 -24.02 4.92
C ILE A 59 -11.74 -23.22 4.08
N TRP A 60 -11.27 -22.22 3.33
CA TRP A 60 -12.13 -21.42 2.45
C TRP A 60 -12.86 -22.27 1.42
N TYR A 61 -12.16 -23.19 0.75
CA TYR A 61 -12.75 -24.06 -0.27
C TYR A 61 -13.83 -24.97 0.32
N SER A 62 -13.58 -25.56 1.49
CA SER A 62 -14.54 -26.39 2.22
C SER A 62 -15.80 -25.59 2.61
N LEU A 63 -15.61 -24.41 3.21
CA LEU A 63 -16.72 -23.52 3.60
C LEU A 63 -17.53 -23.06 2.38
N LEU A 64 -16.87 -22.75 1.26
CA LEU A 64 -17.52 -22.37 0.02
C LEU A 64 -18.36 -23.51 -0.55
N LYS A 65 -17.80 -24.74 -0.59
CA LYS A 65 -18.53 -25.93 -1.07
C LYS A 65 -19.76 -26.20 -0.20
N ARG A 66 -19.60 -26.13 1.12
CA ARG A 66 -20.71 -26.26 2.07
C ARG A 66 -21.76 -25.18 1.88
N ASN A 67 -21.37 -23.92 1.67
CA ASN A 67 -22.32 -22.82 1.48
C ASN A 67 -23.13 -22.95 0.17
N LYS A 68 -22.55 -23.58 -0.86
CA LYS A 68 -23.27 -23.90 -2.11
C LYS A 68 -24.29 -25.03 -1.93
N THR A 69 -24.00 -26.02 -1.09
CA THR A 69 -24.90 -27.16 -0.85
C THR A 69 -25.96 -26.86 0.21
N GLU A 70 -25.58 -26.16 1.27
CA GLU A 70 -26.44 -25.76 2.37
C GLU A 70 -26.06 -24.33 2.82
N PRO A 71 -26.83 -23.30 2.43
CA PRO A 71 -26.50 -21.92 2.77
C PRO A 71 -26.64 -21.67 4.27
N PHE A 72 -25.50 -21.56 4.97
CA PHE A 72 -25.46 -21.44 6.43
C PHE A 72 -25.14 -20.02 6.92
N LEU A 73 -24.81 -19.08 6.03
CA LEU A 73 -24.44 -17.71 6.41
C LEU A 73 -25.55 -16.98 7.18
N LYS A 74 -26.83 -17.27 6.91
CA LYS A 74 -27.96 -16.68 7.64
C LYS A 74 -28.08 -17.15 9.10
N ARG A 75 -27.46 -18.29 9.43
CA ARG A 75 -27.43 -18.85 10.79
C ARG A 75 -26.13 -18.52 11.53
N LEU A 76 -25.19 -17.85 10.86
CA LEU A 76 -23.88 -17.56 11.42
C LEU A 76 -23.98 -16.37 12.37
N ILE A 77 -23.78 -16.61 13.66
CA ILE A 77 -23.58 -15.58 14.67
C ILE A 77 -22.07 -15.35 14.76
N THR A 78 -21.61 -14.12 14.52
CA THR A 78 -20.20 -13.76 14.57
C THR A 78 -19.99 -12.79 15.72
N GLY A 79 -19.11 -13.14 16.65
CA GLY A 79 -18.65 -12.22 17.68
C GLY A 79 -17.21 -11.81 17.47
N ASP A 80 -16.87 -10.58 17.84
CA ASP A 80 -15.49 -10.07 17.77
C ASP A 80 -15.19 -9.18 18.99
N GLU A 81 -13.92 -9.16 19.38
CA GLU A 81 -13.42 -8.35 20.48
C GLU A 81 -12.57 -7.22 19.93
N LYS A 82 -12.94 -5.98 20.29
CA LYS A 82 -12.22 -4.81 19.80
C LYS A 82 -11.83 -3.88 20.94
N TRP A 83 -10.53 -3.57 20.99
CA TRP A 83 -10.00 -2.53 21.85
C TRP A 83 -10.35 -1.15 21.29
N ILE A 84 -11.05 -0.34 22.09
CA ILE A 84 -11.32 1.06 21.82
C ILE A 84 -10.54 1.93 22.79
N THR A 85 -9.79 2.88 22.25
CA THR A 85 -9.09 3.90 23.01
C THR A 85 -9.90 5.21 22.98
N TYR A 86 -10.07 5.85 24.14
CA TYR A 86 -10.81 7.12 24.23
C TYR A 86 -10.12 8.26 23.50
N ASP A 87 -8.79 8.34 23.63
CA ASP A 87 -8.00 9.32 22.90
C ASP A 87 -7.69 8.79 21.49
N LYS A 88 -8.63 9.00 20.57
CA LYS A 88 -8.43 8.71 19.14
C LYS A 88 -7.85 9.94 18.47
N ASN A 89 -6.57 10.24 18.74
CA ASN A 89 -5.83 11.27 18.03
C ASN A 89 -5.76 10.93 16.54
N LYS A 90 -6.74 11.42 15.77
CA LYS A 90 -6.72 11.36 14.32
C LYS A 90 -5.71 12.40 13.86
N ARG A 91 -4.56 11.94 13.35
CA ARG A 91 -3.59 12.82 12.71
C ARG A 91 -4.21 13.38 11.43
N ASN A 92 -4.75 14.59 11.51
CA ASN A 92 -5.21 15.32 10.33
C ASN A 92 -3.99 15.60 9.45
N ARG A 93 -3.96 15.03 8.24
CA ARG A 93 -2.96 15.40 7.24
C ARG A 93 -3.35 16.77 6.69
N SER A 94 -2.81 17.84 7.27
CA SER A 94 -2.81 19.14 6.62
C SER A 94 -1.82 19.09 5.46
N CYS A 95 -2.30 19.16 4.23
CA CYS A 95 -1.45 19.27 3.05
C CYS A 95 -0.92 20.72 3.00
N SER A 96 0.18 21.01 3.70
CA SER A 96 0.81 22.33 3.62
C SER A 96 1.55 22.46 2.30
N LYS A 97 1.42 23.62 1.64
CA LYS A 97 2.29 23.96 0.50
C LYS A 97 3.74 23.99 1.01
N SER A 98 4.67 23.63 0.12
CA SER A 98 6.03 23.09 0.31
C SER A 98 7.02 23.75 1.28
N LYS A 99 6.60 24.67 2.15
CA LYS A 99 7.46 25.35 3.15
C LYS A 99 6.79 25.65 4.50
N GLN A 100 5.53 25.27 4.74
CA GLN A 100 4.88 25.50 6.04
C GLN A 100 5.04 24.29 6.98
N ALA A 101 5.39 24.58 8.24
CA ALA A 101 5.54 23.60 9.31
C ALA A 101 4.29 22.71 9.41
N VAL A 102 4.50 21.40 9.31
CA VAL A 102 3.45 20.39 9.47
C VAL A 102 2.95 20.48 10.91
N GLN A 103 1.63 20.50 11.13
CA GLN A 103 1.08 20.38 12.49
C GLN A 103 1.58 19.07 13.11
N ILE A 104 2.44 19.21 14.13
CA ILE A 104 2.93 18.09 14.92
C ILE A 104 1.84 17.78 15.93
N VAL A 105 0.97 16.84 15.59
CA VAL A 105 0.10 16.19 16.56
C VAL A 105 1.02 15.37 17.48
N THR A 106 0.97 15.65 18.78
CA THR A 106 1.68 14.86 19.79
C THR A 106 1.25 13.40 19.65
N LYS A 107 2.20 12.47 19.76
CA LYS A 107 1.85 11.04 19.77
C LYS A 107 0.85 10.83 20.90
N SER A 108 -0.27 10.15 20.62
CA SER A 108 -1.14 9.67 21.69
C SER A 108 -0.26 8.85 22.63
N GLY A 109 -0.14 9.28 23.88
CA GLY A 109 0.47 8.45 24.91
C GLY A 109 -0.25 7.10 24.93
N LEU A 110 0.43 6.04 25.32
CA LEU A 110 -0.23 4.77 25.65
C LEU A 110 -1.06 4.98 26.92
N THR A 111 -2.13 5.76 26.83
CA THR A 111 -2.98 6.10 27.95
C THR A 111 -3.75 4.86 28.39
N ARG A 112 -3.82 4.67 29.71
CA ARG A 112 -4.39 3.51 30.41
C ARG A 112 -5.91 3.33 30.18
N ASN A 113 -6.57 4.33 29.59
CA ASN A 113 -8.02 4.34 29.34
C ASN A 113 -8.35 3.64 28.03
N LYS A 114 -8.36 2.31 28.05
CA LYS A 114 -8.86 1.45 26.98
C LYS A 114 -10.08 0.70 27.46
N LEU A 115 -11.09 0.58 26.61
CA LEU A 115 -12.20 -0.33 26.82
C LEU A 115 -12.14 -1.46 25.81
N MET A 116 -12.49 -2.66 26.26
CA MET A 116 -12.68 -3.81 25.39
C MET A 116 -14.18 -3.91 25.11
N LEU A 117 -14.56 -3.76 23.85
CA LEU A 117 -15.90 -4.07 23.43
C LEU A 117 -15.97 -5.53 23.00
N TYR A 118 -16.96 -6.23 23.54
CA TYR A 118 -17.38 -7.53 23.08
C TYR A 118 -18.69 -7.35 22.31
N VAL A 119 -18.71 -7.77 21.06
CA VAL A 119 -19.92 -7.82 20.24
C VAL A 119 -20.18 -9.28 19.98
N SER A 120 -21.32 -9.80 20.42
CA SER A 120 -21.81 -11.18 20.21
C SER A 120 -23.08 -11.22 19.41
#